data_AF-A0A815PU38-F1
#
_entry.id   AF-A0A815PU38-F1
#
_cell.length_a   1.000
_cell.length_b   1.000
_cell.length_c   1.000
_cell.angle_alpha   90.00
_cell.angle_beta   90.00
_cell.angle_gamma   90.00
#
_symmetry.space_group_name_H-M   'P 1'
#
loop_
_entity.id
_entity.type
_entity.pdbx_description
1 polymer ?
#
loop_
_entity_poly.entity_id
_entity_poly.type
_entity_poly.pdbx_seq_one_letter_code
_entity_poly.pdbx_strand_id
1 'polypeptide(L)'
;MRLSAGRTTADTKGNVIIHLTNEGILYTEAECPNQTLDYFIPRTFLDEGFDYEHINTNDLAVRIKTDCTGPCMSIQVTRLKCNSVILSVSASHCLMNAESISHFINTWASGKPPEKMPMLDKTFILYPTEQRRKRINSLTRPKDCVFNRNINPSSDTPSSQAQLQRVISKVYFFSVDELNNIKKEASKDISKSVDYISTYDALYVHMILVIVAATQTSLTDNIKILQSFNGRTNFVSCCSPTVLNYFGSFLFWLYGEIPSDREPTLSSLAELIHEMYSKQSEHTLREYNTYLMSDDGDINKN
;
A
#
# COMPACT_ATOMS: atom_id res chain seq x y z
N MET A 1 18.21 2.38 -11.67
CA MET A 1 19.24 2.65 -10.64
C MET A 1 19.27 4.11 -10.17
N ARG A 2 19.16 5.13 -11.04
CA ARG A 2 19.27 6.55 -10.65
C ARG A 2 18.28 7.01 -9.56
N LEU A 3 17.01 6.59 -9.61
CA LEU A 3 16.01 6.96 -8.58
C LEU A 3 16.36 6.42 -7.19
N SER A 4 16.66 5.12 -7.10
CA SER A 4 17.03 4.45 -5.84
C SER A 4 18.31 5.02 -5.21
N ALA A 5 19.21 5.54 -6.05
CA ALA A 5 20.49 6.13 -5.66
C ALA A 5 20.40 7.64 -5.33
N GLY A 6 19.20 8.20 -5.26
CA GLY A 6 18.98 9.59 -4.88
C GLY A 6 18.93 9.81 -3.37
N ARG A 7 18.52 11.02 -2.98
CA ARG A 7 18.24 11.41 -1.59
C ARG A 7 16.82 11.96 -1.47
N THR A 8 16.14 11.59 -0.40
CA THR A 8 14.94 12.30 0.02
C THR A 8 15.33 13.68 0.52
N THR A 9 14.50 14.68 0.24
CA THR A 9 14.57 16.03 0.81
C THR A 9 13.16 16.63 0.76
N ALA A 10 12.96 17.80 1.37
CA ALA A 10 11.74 18.58 1.24
C ALA A 10 11.93 19.75 0.26
N ASP A 11 10.86 20.12 -0.45
CA ASP A 11 10.79 21.39 -1.18
C ASP A 11 10.44 22.56 -0.26
N THR A 12 10.28 23.77 -0.82
CA THR A 12 9.96 24.98 -0.05
C THR A 12 8.58 24.95 0.62
N LYS A 13 7.69 24.05 0.21
CA LYS A 13 6.36 23.83 0.78
C LYS A 13 6.34 22.65 1.77
N GLY A 14 7.47 21.98 1.98
CA GLY A 14 7.56 20.79 2.82
C GLY A 14 7.20 19.49 2.12
N ASN A 15 6.95 19.50 0.80
CA ASN A 15 6.66 18.27 0.06
C ASN A 15 7.93 17.43 -0.10
N VAL A 16 7.78 16.11 0.05
CA VAL A 16 8.89 15.18 -0.17
C VAL A 16 9.25 15.13 -1.65
N ILE A 17 10.51 15.41 -1.96
CA ILE A 17 11.09 15.29 -3.30
C ILE A 17 12.32 14.39 -3.27
N ILE A 18 12.65 13.80 -4.41
CA ILE A 18 13.85 12.98 -4.59
C ILE A 18 14.85 13.74 -5.45
N HIS A 19 15.99 14.08 -4.86
CA HIS A 19 17.14 14.62 -5.59
C HIS A 19 17.94 13.47 -6.20
N LEU A 20 18.12 13.50 -7.52
CA LEU A 20 18.85 12.46 -8.27
C LEU A 20 20.36 12.68 -8.17
N THR A 21 20.93 12.49 -6.98
CA THR A 21 22.35 12.75 -6.70
C THR A 21 23.29 11.64 -7.17
N ASN A 22 22.76 10.44 -7.45
CA ASN A 22 23.54 9.23 -7.74
C ASN A 22 24.55 8.83 -6.64
N GLU A 23 24.33 9.25 -5.40
CA GLU A 23 25.20 8.89 -4.27
C GLU A 23 25.02 7.44 -3.79
N GLY A 24 24.12 6.68 -4.42
CA GLY A 24 23.97 5.25 -4.20
C GLY A 24 22.93 4.88 -3.15
N ILE A 25 22.77 3.57 -2.98
CA ILE A 25 21.92 2.91 -1.98
C ILE A 25 22.80 2.54 -0.79
N LEU A 26 22.27 2.61 0.43
CA LEU A 26 22.99 2.13 1.59
C LEU A 26 23.02 0.60 1.60
N TYR A 27 24.20 -0.01 1.51
CA TYR A 27 24.38 -1.46 1.54
C TYR A 27 25.19 -1.86 2.78
N THR A 28 24.67 -2.80 3.56
CA THR A 28 25.26 -3.28 4.80
C THR A 28 25.42 -4.78 4.76
N GLU A 29 26.63 -5.27 5.04
CA GLU A 29 26.87 -6.68 5.36
C GLU A 29 26.96 -6.84 6.88
N ALA A 30 26.26 -7.83 7.40
CA ALA A 30 26.24 -8.17 8.82
C ALA A 30 26.42 -9.67 9.01
N GLU A 31 26.88 -10.06 10.19
CA GLU A 31 27.04 -11.46 10.57
C GLU A 31 26.46 -11.70 11.95
N CYS A 32 25.74 -12.81 12.11
CA CYS A 32 25.25 -13.29 13.38
C CYS A 32 25.78 -14.72 13.61
N PRO A 33 27.06 -14.86 14.04
CA PRO A 33 27.73 -16.15 14.11
C PRO A 33 27.17 -17.07 15.21
N ASN A 34 26.36 -16.53 16.11
CA ASN A 34 25.82 -17.25 17.27
C ASN A 34 24.38 -17.71 17.08
N GLN A 35 23.68 -17.25 16.04
CA GLN A 35 22.26 -17.54 15.84
C GLN A 35 22.00 -18.29 14.53
N THR A 36 20.95 -19.11 14.52
CA THR A 36 20.42 -19.79 13.33
C THR A 36 19.16 -19.06 12.85
N LEU A 37 18.63 -19.46 11.69
CA LEU A 37 17.38 -18.87 11.16
C LEU A 37 16.20 -19.04 12.12
N ASP A 38 16.13 -20.17 12.84
CA ASP A 38 15.05 -20.47 13.80
C ASP A 38 14.97 -19.49 14.97
N TYR A 39 16.08 -18.81 15.29
CA TYR A 39 16.08 -17.74 16.30
C TYR A 39 15.28 -16.52 15.84
N PHE A 40 15.34 -16.22 14.55
CA PHE A 40 14.69 -15.06 13.95
C PHE A 40 13.28 -15.38 13.47
N ILE A 41 13.08 -16.58 12.94
CA ILE A 41 11.80 -17.07 12.43
C ILE A 41 11.59 -18.44 13.07
N PRO A 42 11.05 -18.50 14.29
CA PRO A 42 10.78 -19.76 14.96
C PRO A 42 9.94 -20.65 14.05
N ARG A 43 10.34 -21.92 13.93
CA ARG A 43 9.53 -22.93 13.26
C ARG A 43 8.26 -23.15 14.07
N THR A 44 7.18 -22.50 13.67
CA THR A 44 5.86 -22.88 14.11
C THR A 44 5.43 -24.15 13.39
N PHE A 45 5.14 -25.20 14.16
CA PHE A 45 4.47 -26.38 13.62
C PHE A 45 3.08 -25.95 13.09
N LEU A 46 2.58 -26.62 12.05
CA LEU A 46 1.36 -26.22 11.32
C LEU A 46 0.12 -26.00 12.24
N ASP A 47 0.10 -26.60 13.42
CA ASP A 47 -1.01 -26.50 14.39
C ASP A 47 -0.85 -25.36 15.41
N GLU A 48 0.33 -24.77 15.55
CA GLU A 48 0.61 -23.62 16.43
C GLU A 48 0.81 -22.39 15.53
N GLY A 49 -0.24 -21.59 15.32
CA GLY A 49 -0.22 -20.46 14.38
C GLY A 49 1.05 -19.60 14.46
N PHE A 50 1.52 -19.09 13.31
CA PHE A 50 2.77 -18.33 13.23
C PHE A 50 2.63 -16.99 13.97
N ASP A 51 3.48 -16.78 14.98
CA ASP A 51 3.42 -15.61 15.85
C ASP A 51 4.50 -14.59 15.49
N TYR A 52 4.09 -13.42 15.03
CA TYR A 52 5.00 -12.33 14.71
C TYR A 52 5.71 -11.76 15.94
N GLU A 53 5.14 -11.92 17.15
CA GLU A 53 5.77 -11.42 18.39
C GLU A 53 7.13 -12.08 18.66
N HIS A 54 7.36 -13.29 18.12
CA HIS A 54 8.61 -14.02 18.30
C HIS A 54 9.65 -13.74 17.20
N ILE A 55 9.35 -12.89 16.22
CA ILE A 55 10.35 -12.47 15.23
C ILE A 55 11.26 -11.40 15.83
N ASN A 56 12.52 -11.77 16.11
CA ASN A 56 13.51 -10.79 16.53
C ASN A 56 14.05 -9.98 15.34
N THR A 57 13.40 -8.86 14.99
CA THR A 57 13.83 -8.02 13.83
C THR A 57 14.72 -6.83 14.16
N ASN A 58 14.98 -6.56 15.45
CA ASN A 58 15.51 -5.27 15.88
C ASN A 58 16.92 -4.94 15.32
N ASP A 59 17.67 -5.96 14.87
CA ASP A 59 19.00 -5.80 14.26
C ASP A 59 19.09 -6.29 12.81
N LEU A 60 17.96 -6.67 12.20
CA LEU A 60 17.96 -7.27 10.86
C LEU A 60 17.89 -6.24 9.74
N ALA A 61 17.56 -4.99 10.03
CA ALA A 61 17.39 -3.95 9.02
C ALA A 61 17.92 -2.59 9.48
N VAL A 62 18.86 -2.03 8.73
CA VAL A 62 19.16 -0.59 8.80
C VAL A 62 17.98 0.18 8.22
N ARG A 63 17.19 0.82 9.07
CA ARG A 63 16.04 1.64 8.63
C ARG A 63 16.52 2.94 7.99
N ILE A 64 15.92 3.30 6.86
CA ILE A 64 16.07 4.66 6.35
C ILE A 64 15.33 5.64 7.29
N LYS A 65 15.80 6.88 7.37
CA LYS A 65 15.17 7.88 8.21
C LYS A 65 13.84 8.34 7.63
N THR A 66 12.90 8.67 8.52
CA THR A 66 11.56 9.18 8.16
C THR A 66 11.50 10.70 8.08
N ASP A 67 12.55 11.40 8.50
CA ASP A 67 12.67 12.87 8.50
C ASP A 67 13.01 13.45 7.11
N CYS A 68 12.81 12.66 6.06
CA CYS A 68 13.17 12.98 4.69
C CYS A 68 14.66 13.34 4.51
N THR A 69 15.55 12.80 5.36
CA THR A 69 17.01 12.93 5.17
C THR A 69 17.66 11.57 4.90
N GLY A 70 18.59 11.53 3.96
CA GLY A 70 19.41 10.34 3.70
C GLY A 70 18.97 9.50 2.49
N PRO A 71 19.39 8.22 2.43
CA PRO A 71 19.24 7.40 1.23
C PRO A 71 17.78 7.01 1.00
N CYS A 72 17.39 6.88 -0.27
CA CYS A 72 16.04 6.44 -0.63
C CYS A 72 15.78 4.96 -0.35
N MET A 73 16.85 4.18 -0.19
CA MET A 73 16.82 2.75 0.06
C MET A 73 18.05 2.33 0.86
N SER A 74 17.86 1.34 1.72
CA SER A 74 18.92 0.57 2.35
C SER A 74 18.67 -0.92 2.17
N ILE A 75 19.75 -1.67 2.09
CA ILE A 75 19.77 -3.12 1.94
C ILE A 75 20.74 -3.66 2.97
N GLN A 76 20.31 -4.65 3.74
CA GLN A 76 21.16 -5.38 4.66
C GLN A 76 21.15 -6.87 4.32
N VAL A 77 22.35 -7.45 4.24
CA VAL A 77 22.56 -8.88 4.07
C VAL A 77 23.19 -9.41 5.36
N THR A 78 22.46 -10.25 6.09
CA THR A 78 22.92 -10.82 7.36
C THR A 78 23.21 -12.32 7.19
N ARG A 79 24.46 -12.73 7.38
CA ARG A 79 24.88 -14.15 7.34
C ARG A 79 24.75 -14.79 8.72
N LEU A 80 24.17 -15.98 8.78
CA LEU A 80 23.90 -16.69 10.03
C LEU A 80 24.84 -17.88 10.23
N LYS A 81 24.92 -18.40 11.47
CA LYS A 81 25.70 -19.59 11.83
C LYS A 81 25.44 -20.81 10.94
N CYS A 82 24.18 -20.98 10.51
CA CYS A 82 23.73 -22.13 9.72
C CYS A 82 23.87 -21.94 8.19
N ASN A 83 24.69 -20.98 7.74
CA ASN A 83 24.83 -20.56 6.33
C ASN A 83 23.57 -19.99 5.68
N SER A 84 22.48 -19.83 6.45
CA SER A 84 21.31 -19.06 6.01
C SER A 84 21.66 -17.59 5.91
N VAL A 85 20.95 -16.89 5.03
CA VAL A 85 21.10 -15.44 4.80
C VAL A 85 19.75 -14.77 4.97
N ILE A 86 19.71 -13.69 5.74
CA ILE A 86 18.56 -12.80 5.84
C ILE A 86 18.83 -11.57 4.98
N LEU A 87 17.94 -11.31 4.02
CA LEU A 87 17.93 -10.09 3.22
C LEU A 87 16.85 -9.15 3.74
N SER A 88 17.24 -7.96 4.16
CA SER A 88 16.32 -6.91 4.59
C SER A 88 16.43 -5.70 3.68
N VAL A 89 15.27 -5.13 3.32
CA VAL A 89 15.18 -3.95 2.47
C VAL A 89 14.32 -2.91 3.18
N SER A 90 14.85 -1.71 3.34
CA SER A 90 14.09 -0.54 3.79
C SER A 90 14.11 0.49 2.67
N ALA A 91 12.95 0.99 2.28
CA ALA A 91 12.83 1.91 1.15
C ALA A 91 11.79 2.99 1.43
N SER A 92 12.01 4.17 0.85
CA SER A 92 11.10 5.30 1.02
C SER A 92 9.82 5.02 0.27
N HIS A 93 8.71 4.87 1.00
CA HIS A 93 7.39 4.60 0.43
C HIS A 93 6.85 5.79 -0.40
N CYS A 94 7.42 6.99 -0.20
CA CYS A 94 7.17 8.17 -1.03
C CYS A 94 7.73 7.99 -2.46
N LEU A 95 8.81 7.21 -2.61
CA LEU A 95 9.41 6.91 -3.90
C LEU A 95 8.87 5.61 -4.48
N MET A 96 8.73 4.56 -3.69
CA MET A 96 8.48 3.19 -4.18
C MET A 96 7.27 2.55 -3.51
N ASN A 97 6.50 1.78 -4.28
CA ASN A 97 5.58 0.80 -3.73
C ASN A 97 6.16 -0.62 -3.81
N ALA A 98 5.44 -1.60 -3.24
CA ALA A 98 5.86 -2.99 -3.21
C ALA A 98 6.26 -3.53 -4.61
N GLU A 99 5.53 -3.17 -5.67
CA GLU A 99 5.84 -3.59 -7.03
C GLU A 99 7.19 -3.06 -7.53
N SER A 100 7.50 -1.79 -7.23
CA SER A 100 8.79 -1.19 -7.59
C SER A 100 9.96 -1.82 -6.81
N ILE A 101 9.73 -2.11 -5.53
CA ILE A 101 10.72 -2.80 -4.67
C ILE A 101 10.96 -4.22 -5.20
N SER A 102 9.91 -4.98 -5.49
CA SER A 102 10.01 -6.33 -6.07
C SER A 102 10.73 -6.32 -7.42
N HIS A 103 10.42 -5.37 -8.31
CA HIS A 103 11.13 -5.22 -9.57
C HIS A 103 12.63 -4.97 -9.35
N PHE A 104 12.99 -4.09 -8.41
CA PHE A 104 14.38 -3.84 -8.05
C PHE A 104 15.10 -5.09 -7.55
N ILE A 105 14.52 -5.79 -6.56
CA ILE A 105 15.12 -6.98 -5.94
C ILE A 105 15.28 -8.10 -6.99
N ASN A 106 14.25 -8.37 -7.79
CA ASN A 106 14.30 -9.42 -8.82
C ASN A 106 15.36 -9.11 -9.88
N THR A 107 15.45 -7.85 -10.31
CA THR A 107 16.47 -7.42 -11.28
C THR A 107 17.87 -7.56 -10.67
N TRP A 108 18.07 -7.11 -9.44
CA TRP A 108 19.35 -7.21 -8.74
C TRP A 108 19.78 -8.67 -8.56
N ALA A 109 18.88 -9.55 -8.10
CA ALA A 109 19.13 -10.97 -7.90
C ALA A 109 19.45 -11.70 -9.20
N SER A 110 18.89 -11.26 -10.34
CA SER A 110 19.15 -11.89 -11.65
C SER A 110 20.59 -11.69 -12.15
N GLY A 111 21.29 -10.67 -11.65
CA GLY A 111 22.62 -10.27 -12.15
C GLY A 111 22.62 -9.81 -13.62
N LYS A 112 21.45 -9.60 -14.22
CA LYS A 112 21.27 -9.24 -15.63
C LYS A 112 20.49 -7.93 -15.76
N PRO A 113 20.61 -7.22 -16.89
CA PRO A 113 19.68 -6.14 -17.21
C PRO A 113 18.23 -6.64 -17.17
N PRO A 114 17.27 -5.82 -16.70
CA PRO A 114 15.88 -6.23 -16.65
C PRO A 114 15.34 -6.44 -18.07
N GLU A 115 14.55 -7.50 -18.27
CA GLU A 115 13.88 -7.78 -19.55
C GLU A 115 12.99 -6.61 -19.98
N LYS A 116 12.27 -6.03 -19.01
CA LYS A 116 11.44 -4.84 -19.20
C LYS A 116 12.07 -3.66 -18.48
N MET A 117 12.45 -2.63 -19.22
CA MET A 117 13.03 -1.43 -18.63
C MET A 117 12.00 -0.69 -17.77
N PRO A 118 12.40 -0.22 -16.57
CA PRO A 118 11.51 0.55 -15.71
C PRO A 118 11.16 1.89 -16.35
N MET A 119 9.87 2.22 -16.38
CA MET A 119 9.40 3.55 -16.78
C MET A 119 9.55 4.50 -15.59
N LEU A 120 10.33 5.56 -15.75
CA LEU A 120 10.66 6.52 -14.67
C LEU A 120 9.84 7.81 -14.76
N ASP A 121 9.24 8.07 -15.92
CA ASP A 121 8.44 9.27 -16.13
C ASP A 121 7.13 9.17 -15.35
N LYS A 122 6.89 10.14 -14.46
CA LYS A 122 5.67 10.25 -13.64
C LYS A 122 4.65 11.24 -14.21
N THR A 123 4.95 11.92 -15.30
CA THR A 123 4.08 12.96 -15.87
C THR A 123 2.71 12.41 -16.29
N PHE A 124 2.65 11.14 -16.65
CA PHE A 124 1.41 10.44 -17.02
C PHE A 124 0.40 10.32 -15.86
N ILE A 125 0.81 10.49 -14.60
CA ILE A 125 -0.07 10.29 -13.42
C ILE A 125 -1.16 11.36 -13.35
N LEU A 126 -0.83 12.59 -13.75
CA LEU A 126 -1.70 13.75 -13.66
C LEU A 126 -2.16 14.19 -15.04
N TYR A 127 -3.28 14.93 -15.12
CA TYR A 127 -3.65 15.56 -16.38
C TYR A 127 -2.51 16.46 -16.90
N PRO A 128 -2.36 16.57 -18.25
CA PRO A 128 -1.52 17.59 -18.87
C PRO A 128 -1.82 18.96 -18.30
N THR A 129 -0.80 19.80 -18.15
CA THR A 129 -0.86 21.07 -17.40
C THR A 129 -2.06 21.94 -17.79
N GLU A 130 -2.32 22.12 -19.09
CA GLU A 130 -3.44 22.94 -19.57
C GLU A 130 -4.82 22.38 -19.18
N GLN A 131 -5.00 21.05 -19.28
CA GLN A 131 -6.24 20.39 -18.86
C GLN A 131 -6.39 20.43 -17.34
N ARG A 132 -5.27 20.27 -16.61
CA ARG A 132 -5.26 20.33 -15.16
C ARG A 132 -5.71 21.69 -14.65
N ARG A 133 -5.17 22.80 -15.18
CA ARG A 133 -5.58 24.16 -14.79
C ARG A 133 -7.07 24.40 -15.00
N LYS A 134 -7.62 23.97 -16.14
CA LYS A 134 -9.07 24.06 -16.41
C LYS A 134 -9.89 23.27 -15.40
N ARG A 135 -9.44 22.07 -15.04
CA ARG A 135 -10.14 21.18 -14.10
C ARG A 135 -10.09 21.67 -12.67
N ILE A 136 -8.95 22.23 -12.21
CA ILE A 136 -8.79 22.69 -10.83
C ILE A 136 -9.86 23.72 -10.45
N ASN A 137 -10.16 24.67 -11.35
CA ASN A 137 -11.19 25.69 -11.13
C ASN A 137 -12.61 25.13 -10.97
N SER A 138 -12.87 23.91 -11.42
CA SER A 138 -14.16 23.22 -11.31
C SER A 138 -14.09 21.96 -10.44
N LEU A 139 -12.96 21.73 -9.76
CA LEU A 139 -12.69 20.46 -9.10
C LEU A 139 -13.38 20.45 -7.74
N THR A 140 -14.34 19.54 -7.59
CA THR A 140 -14.90 19.22 -6.28
C THR A 140 -14.08 18.12 -5.63
N ARG A 141 -14.10 18.05 -4.30
CA ARG A 141 -13.49 16.94 -3.57
C ARG A 141 -14.11 15.63 -4.06
N PRO A 142 -13.30 14.64 -4.54
CA PRO A 142 -13.81 13.33 -4.87
C PRO A 142 -14.49 12.71 -3.65
N LYS A 143 -15.70 12.15 -3.83
CA LYS A 143 -16.50 11.58 -2.73
C LYS A 143 -15.73 10.52 -1.94
N ASP A 144 -14.91 9.74 -2.64
CA ASP A 144 -14.15 8.62 -2.07
C ASP A 144 -12.75 9.06 -1.58
N CYS A 145 -12.49 10.37 -1.48
CA CYS A 145 -11.22 10.88 -0.97
C CYS A 145 -11.23 10.98 0.56
N VAL A 146 -10.46 10.10 1.21
CA VAL A 146 -10.27 10.10 2.67
C VAL A 146 -9.31 11.15 3.18
N PHE A 147 -8.40 11.63 2.33
CA PHE A 147 -7.41 12.61 2.75
C PHE A 147 -7.99 14.02 2.72
N ASN A 148 -7.94 14.70 3.85
CA ASN A 148 -8.19 16.13 3.93
C ASN A 148 -6.89 16.88 3.62
N ARG A 149 -6.96 17.91 2.79
CA ARG A 149 -5.85 18.86 2.59
C ARG A 149 -5.60 19.72 3.84
N ASN A 150 -6.66 20.01 4.59
CA ASN A 150 -6.64 20.85 5.78
C ASN A 150 -6.35 20.01 7.03
N ILE A 151 -5.10 19.67 7.27
CA ILE A 151 -4.67 19.29 8.61
C ILE A 151 -3.95 20.52 9.18
N ASN A 152 -4.65 21.28 10.03
CA ASN A 152 -3.94 22.12 10.98
C ASN A 152 -3.21 21.15 11.92
N PRO A 153 -1.87 21.16 11.99
CA PRO A 153 -1.14 20.29 12.91
C PRO A 153 -1.51 20.54 14.39
N SER A 154 -2.22 21.64 14.66
CA SER A 154 -2.63 22.13 15.96
C SER A 154 -4.02 21.66 16.42
N SER A 155 -4.86 21.04 15.58
CA SER A 155 -6.20 20.59 16.01
C SER A 155 -6.25 19.16 16.54
N ASP A 156 -5.29 18.32 16.16
CA ASP A 156 -5.14 16.99 16.75
C ASP A 156 -4.01 17.05 17.80
N THR A 157 -4.31 17.67 18.94
CA THR A 157 -3.64 17.18 20.15
C THR A 157 -4.03 15.71 20.26
N PRO A 158 -3.10 14.76 20.21
CA PRO A 158 -3.45 13.37 20.48
C PRO A 158 -4.13 13.39 21.84
N SER A 159 -5.43 13.06 21.86
CA SER A 159 -6.22 13.05 23.07
C SER A 159 -5.42 12.33 24.12
N SER A 160 -5.06 13.07 25.17
CA SER A 160 -4.36 12.65 26.38
C SER A 160 -4.30 11.13 26.54
N GLN A 161 -3.12 10.55 26.38
CA GLN A 161 -2.79 9.18 26.80
C GLN A 161 -3.99 8.22 26.71
N ALA A 162 -4.58 8.05 25.52
CA ALA A 162 -5.29 6.80 25.28
C ALA A 162 -4.23 5.73 25.58
N GLN A 163 -4.43 4.93 26.64
CA GLN A 163 -3.53 3.82 26.94
C GLN A 163 -3.43 3.04 25.63
N LEU A 164 -2.25 3.11 25.00
CA LEU A 164 -1.98 2.36 23.78
C LEU A 164 -2.15 0.91 24.18
N GLN A 165 -3.31 0.35 23.82
CA GLN A 165 -3.57 -1.06 24.08
C GLN A 165 -2.50 -1.84 23.34
N ARG A 166 -1.96 -2.87 23.99
CA ARG A 166 -1.00 -3.75 23.34
C ARG A 166 -1.65 -4.33 22.08
N VAL A 167 -1.06 -4.04 20.92
CA VAL A 167 -1.44 -4.66 19.66
C VAL A 167 -0.63 -5.94 19.51
N ILE A 168 -1.33 -7.07 19.33
CA ILE A 168 -0.72 -8.38 19.11
C ILE A 168 -0.85 -8.71 17.62
N SER A 169 0.25 -9.15 17.00
CA SER A 169 0.26 -9.53 15.58
C SER A 169 0.32 -11.04 15.45
N LYS A 170 -0.65 -11.63 14.73
CA LYS A 170 -0.74 -13.08 14.49
C LYS A 170 -0.86 -13.38 13.00
N VAL A 171 -0.34 -14.53 12.57
CA VAL A 171 -0.60 -15.08 11.23
C VAL A 171 -1.69 -16.13 11.32
N TYR A 172 -2.68 -15.98 10.43
CA TYR A 172 -3.71 -16.96 10.21
C TYR A 172 -3.49 -17.61 8.85
N PHE A 173 -3.44 -18.94 8.83
CA PHE A 173 -3.33 -19.72 7.61
C PHE A 173 -4.73 -20.09 7.12
N PHE A 174 -4.97 -19.91 5.83
CA PHE A 174 -6.19 -20.36 5.17
C PHE A 174 -5.82 -21.43 4.15
N SER A 175 -6.36 -22.62 4.32
CA SER A 175 -6.23 -23.71 3.36
C SER A 175 -6.96 -23.38 2.05
N VAL A 176 -6.59 -24.10 0.99
CA VAL A 176 -7.24 -23.97 -0.32
C VAL A 176 -8.75 -24.25 -0.21
N ASP A 177 -9.15 -25.22 0.60
CA ASP A 177 -10.56 -25.57 0.78
C ASP A 177 -11.33 -24.50 1.55
N GLU A 178 -10.73 -23.91 2.60
CA GLU A 178 -11.32 -22.76 3.30
C GLU A 178 -11.50 -21.57 2.37
N LEU A 179 -10.47 -21.23 1.57
CA LEU A 179 -10.56 -20.15 0.59
C LEU A 179 -11.63 -20.42 -0.47
N ASN A 180 -11.76 -21.65 -0.95
CA ASN A 180 -12.80 -22.06 -1.89
C ASN A 180 -14.20 -21.95 -1.27
N ASN A 181 -14.36 -22.35 -0.01
CA ASN A 181 -15.63 -22.24 0.71
C ASN A 181 -16.03 -20.78 0.95
N ILE A 182 -15.10 -19.95 1.41
CA ILE A 182 -15.32 -18.50 1.60
C ILE A 182 -15.72 -17.86 0.27
N LYS A 183 -14.99 -18.15 -0.80
CA LYS A 183 -15.30 -17.61 -2.14
C LYS A 183 -16.65 -18.07 -2.66
N LYS A 184 -16.99 -19.36 -2.46
CA LYS A 184 -18.29 -19.91 -2.86
C LYS A 184 -19.43 -19.22 -2.11
N GLU A 185 -19.30 -19.02 -0.81
CA GLU A 185 -20.28 -18.31 0.01
C GLU A 185 -20.44 -16.85 -0.40
N ALA A 186 -19.33 -16.17 -0.67
CA ALA A 186 -19.32 -14.78 -1.15
C ALA A 186 -19.93 -14.62 -2.56
N SER A 187 -20.12 -15.72 -3.31
CA SER A 187 -20.60 -15.69 -4.69
C SER A 187 -22.05 -16.17 -4.84
N LYS A 188 -22.77 -16.53 -3.77
CA LYS A 188 -24.08 -17.19 -3.86
C LYS A 188 -25.19 -16.29 -4.39
N ASP A 189 -25.31 -15.10 -3.80
CA ASP A 189 -26.45 -14.20 -4.03
C ASP A 189 -26.00 -12.89 -4.68
N ILE A 190 -25.02 -12.98 -5.58
CA ILE A 190 -24.51 -11.82 -6.30
C ILE A 190 -25.47 -11.39 -7.42
N SER A 191 -25.62 -10.08 -7.57
CA SER A 191 -26.24 -9.35 -8.64
C SER A 191 -25.73 -9.84 -10.00
N LYS A 192 -26.66 -9.87 -10.97
CA LYS A 192 -26.36 -10.21 -12.37
C LYS A 192 -25.38 -9.25 -13.04
N SER A 193 -25.09 -8.10 -12.44
CA SER A 193 -24.11 -7.12 -12.93
C SER A 193 -22.67 -7.43 -12.49
N VAL A 194 -22.47 -8.40 -11.59
CA VAL A 194 -21.15 -8.79 -11.09
C VAL A 194 -20.79 -10.14 -11.70
N ASP A 195 -19.84 -10.14 -12.63
CA ASP A 195 -19.46 -11.36 -13.36
C ASP A 195 -18.65 -12.34 -12.51
N TYR A 196 -17.89 -11.82 -11.53
CA TYR A 196 -17.08 -12.66 -10.63
C TYR A 196 -16.70 -11.95 -9.33
N ILE A 197 -16.54 -12.74 -8.26
CA ILE A 197 -15.91 -12.32 -7.01
C ILE A 197 -14.52 -12.96 -6.92
N SER A 198 -13.50 -12.15 -6.62
CA SER A 198 -12.14 -12.67 -6.46
C SER A 198 -11.94 -13.36 -5.11
N THR A 199 -10.95 -14.26 -5.02
CA THR A 199 -10.58 -14.86 -3.73
C THR A 199 -10.14 -13.78 -2.74
N TYR A 200 -9.51 -12.71 -3.23
CA TYR A 200 -9.11 -11.57 -2.42
C TYR A 200 -10.32 -10.82 -1.87
N ASP A 201 -11.31 -10.47 -2.71
CA ASP A 201 -12.52 -9.76 -2.27
C ASP A 201 -13.25 -10.59 -1.20
N ALA A 202 -13.47 -11.87 -1.47
CA ALA A 202 -14.14 -12.78 -0.56
C ALA A 202 -13.41 -12.92 0.79
N LEU A 203 -12.09 -13.09 0.77
CA LEU A 203 -11.30 -13.18 2.00
C LEU A 203 -11.26 -11.84 2.75
N TYR A 204 -11.12 -10.72 2.04
CA TYR A 204 -11.10 -9.39 2.64
C TYR A 204 -12.39 -9.10 3.41
N VAL A 205 -13.55 -9.38 2.81
CA VAL A 205 -14.84 -9.18 3.49
C VAL A 205 -15.08 -10.18 4.62
N HIS A 206 -14.60 -11.42 4.47
CA HIS A 206 -14.62 -12.39 5.56
C HIS A 206 -13.82 -11.87 6.76
N MET A 207 -12.64 -11.31 6.54
CA MET A 207 -11.82 -10.72 7.60
C MET A 207 -12.48 -9.51 8.26
N ILE A 208 -13.17 -8.66 7.50
CA ILE A 208 -13.97 -7.56 8.07
C ILE A 208 -15.01 -8.11 9.06
N LEU A 209 -15.79 -9.12 8.65
CA LEU A 209 -16.80 -9.74 9.51
C LEU A 209 -16.19 -10.39 10.76
N VAL A 210 -15.03 -11.05 10.61
CA VAL A 210 -14.28 -11.60 11.76
C VAL A 210 -13.83 -10.50 12.72
N ILE A 211 -13.30 -9.38 12.21
CA ILE A 211 -12.88 -8.25 13.03
C ILE A 211 -14.07 -7.68 13.80
N VAL A 212 -15.17 -7.41 13.10
CA VAL A 212 -16.41 -6.88 13.70
C VAL A 212 -16.93 -7.78 14.81
N ALA A 213 -16.98 -9.09 14.57
CA ALA A 213 -17.40 -10.06 15.58
C ALA A 213 -16.43 -10.09 16.77
N ALA A 214 -15.12 -10.07 16.52
CA ALA A 214 -14.10 -10.11 17.56
C ALA A 214 -14.09 -8.83 18.42
N THR A 215 -14.38 -7.67 17.84
CA THR A 215 -14.46 -6.39 18.54
C THR A 215 -15.83 -6.10 19.13
N GLN A 216 -16.82 -6.98 18.91
CA GLN A 216 -18.23 -6.77 19.27
C GLN A 216 -18.77 -5.43 18.75
N THR A 217 -18.24 -4.99 17.60
CA THR A 217 -18.70 -3.77 16.93
C THR A 217 -19.99 -4.09 16.19
N SER A 218 -20.96 -3.17 16.22
CA SER A 218 -22.14 -3.36 15.39
C SER A 218 -21.79 -3.05 13.94
N LEU A 219 -22.29 -3.86 12.99
CA LEU A 219 -22.19 -3.53 11.56
C LEU A 219 -22.93 -2.22 11.22
N THR A 220 -23.83 -1.78 12.09
CA THR A 220 -24.50 -0.48 12.01
C THR A 220 -23.61 0.69 12.45
N ASP A 221 -22.47 0.42 13.10
CA ASP A 221 -21.53 1.45 13.57
C ASP A 221 -20.66 1.94 12.41
N ASN A 222 -21.23 2.68 11.45
CA ASN A 222 -20.55 3.41 10.35
C ASN A 222 -19.14 2.88 10.01
N ILE A 223 -19.05 1.62 9.58
CA ILE A 223 -17.76 0.95 9.37
C ILE A 223 -17.16 1.46 8.06
N LYS A 224 -15.96 2.03 8.17
CA LYS A 224 -15.24 2.59 7.04
C LYS A 224 -14.15 1.64 6.57
N ILE A 225 -14.10 1.44 5.27
CA ILE A 225 -13.15 0.58 4.59
C ILE A 225 -12.15 1.47 3.86
N LEU A 226 -10.87 1.18 4.06
CA LEU A 226 -9.78 1.84 3.37
C LEU A 226 -8.86 0.79 2.75
N GLN A 227 -8.68 0.86 1.44
CA GLN A 227 -7.99 -0.18 0.69
C GLN A 227 -7.01 0.39 -0.33
N SER A 228 -5.83 -0.22 -0.41
CA SER A 228 -4.84 0.17 -1.42
C SER A 228 -5.20 -0.40 -2.79
N PHE A 229 -5.07 0.41 -3.83
CA PHE A 229 -5.37 0.07 -5.21
C PHE A 229 -4.20 0.39 -6.14
N ASN A 230 -3.82 -0.57 -6.98
CA ASN A 230 -2.76 -0.40 -7.97
C ASN A 230 -3.35 0.14 -9.28
N GLY A 231 -3.14 1.42 -9.57
CA GLY A 231 -3.74 2.08 -10.73
C GLY A 231 -3.07 1.79 -12.07
N ARG A 232 -1.95 1.03 -12.12
CA ARG A 232 -1.16 0.83 -13.35
C ARG A 232 -2.00 0.34 -14.52
N THR A 233 -2.85 -0.67 -14.28
CA THR A 233 -3.69 -1.30 -15.31
C THR A 233 -4.70 -0.32 -15.91
N ASN A 234 -5.22 0.61 -15.11
CA ASN A 234 -6.25 1.56 -15.55
C ASN A 234 -5.71 2.60 -16.54
N PHE A 235 -4.39 2.83 -16.55
CA PHE A 235 -3.74 3.82 -17.42
C PHE A 235 -3.14 3.21 -18.70
N VAL A 236 -3.21 1.89 -18.88
CA VAL A 236 -2.63 1.20 -20.05
C VAL A 236 -3.27 1.68 -21.35
N SER A 237 -4.60 1.86 -21.36
CA SER A 237 -5.35 2.18 -22.58
C SER A 237 -5.02 3.56 -23.15
N CYS A 238 -4.87 4.60 -22.33
CA CYS A 238 -4.62 5.96 -22.83
C CYS A 238 -3.13 6.33 -22.88
N CYS A 239 -2.27 5.62 -22.14
CA CYS A 239 -0.84 5.88 -22.12
C CYS A 239 -0.09 4.87 -23.00
N SER A 240 0.37 3.78 -22.41
CA SER A 240 1.17 2.74 -23.07
C SER A 240 1.25 1.52 -22.14
N PRO A 241 1.43 0.30 -22.68
CA PRO A 241 1.75 -0.89 -21.88
C PRO A 241 2.97 -0.72 -20.96
N THR A 242 3.87 0.23 -21.25
CA THR A 242 5.04 0.55 -20.42
C THR A 242 4.68 1.06 -19.02
N VAL A 243 3.45 1.56 -18.81
CA VAL A 243 2.96 1.98 -17.48
C VAL A 243 2.95 0.82 -16.48
N LEU A 244 2.77 -0.42 -16.96
CA LEU A 244 2.88 -1.61 -16.11
C LEU A 244 4.28 -1.76 -15.49
N ASN A 245 5.31 -1.17 -16.12
CA ASN A 245 6.67 -1.16 -15.61
C ASN A 245 7.03 0.17 -14.92
N TYR A 246 6.04 1.00 -14.56
CA TYR A 246 6.31 2.25 -13.83
C TYR A 246 7.01 1.97 -12.51
N PHE A 247 8.21 2.51 -12.39
CA PHE A 247 9.04 2.43 -11.19
C PHE A 247 8.80 3.67 -10.34
N GLY A 248 7.92 3.51 -9.37
CA GLY A 248 7.54 4.54 -8.43
C GLY A 248 6.31 4.13 -7.62
N SER A 249 5.98 4.92 -6.61
CA SER A 249 4.71 4.77 -5.91
C SER A 249 3.56 5.17 -6.84
N PHE A 250 2.67 4.21 -7.12
CA PHE A 250 1.44 4.44 -7.89
C PHE A 250 0.29 3.66 -7.28
N LEU A 251 0.04 3.95 -6.01
CA LEU A 251 -1.06 3.41 -5.23
C LEU A 251 -2.09 4.49 -4.97
N PHE A 252 -3.35 4.08 -5.01
CA PHE A 252 -4.50 4.88 -4.63
C PHE A 252 -5.15 4.28 -3.41
N TRP A 253 -5.96 5.08 -2.74
CA TRP A 253 -6.75 4.63 -1.60
C TRP A 253 -8.22 4.67 -1.98
N LEU A 254 -8.83 3.49 -2.02
CA LEU A 254 -10.26 3.33 -2.19
C LEU A 254 -10.92 3.42 -0.83
N TYR A 255 -11.99 4.19 -0.77
CA TYR A 255 -12.79 4.38 0.42
C TYR A 255 -14.19 3.85 0.18
N GLY A 256 -14.71 3.14 1.17
CA GLY A 256 -16.07 2.66 1.20
C GLY A 256 -16.62 2.74 2.61
N GLU A 257 -17.94 2.72 2.73
CA GLU A 257 -18.63 2.61 4.00
C GLU A 257 -19.62 1.47 3.90
N ILE A 258 -19.64 0.62 4.92
CA ILE A 258 -20.58 -0.49 4.98
C ILE A 258 -21.98 0.08 5.23
N PRO A 259 -22.97 -0.23 4.39
CA PRO A 259 -24.33 0.23 4.60
C PRO A 259 -24.87 -0.24 5.96
N SER A 260 -25.45 0.68 6.73
CA SER A 260 -26.06 0.42 8.04
C SER A 260 -27.56 0.13 7.97
N ASP A 261 -28.15 0.18 6.77
CA ASP A 261 -29.58 0.02 6.52
C ASP A 261 -30.05 -1.44 6.59
N ARG A 262 -29.14 -2.39 6.41
CA ARG A 262 -29.41 -3.84 6.50
C ARG A 262 -28.20 -4.58 7.04
N GLU A 263 -28.43 -5.70 7.71
CA GLU A 263 -27.35 -6.59 8.13
C GLU A 263 -26.64 -7.14 6.87
N PRO A 264 -25.35 -6.83 6.67
CA PRO A 264 -24.68 -7.13 5.43
C PRO A 264 -24.30 -8.62 5.39
N THR A 265 -24.65 -9.28 4.29
CA THR A 265 -24.21 -10.66 4.02
C THR A 265 -22.80 -10.66 3.42
N LEU A 266 -22.09 -11.80 3.52
CA LEU A 266 -20.78 -11.97 2.89
C LEU A 266 -20.83 -11.67 1.38
N SER A 267 -21.89 -12.11 0.68
CA SER A 267 -22.10 -11.80 -0.73
C SER A 267 -22.26 -10.30 -0.96
N SER A 268 -23.15 -9.63 -0.23
CA SER A 268 -23.40 -8.19 -0.41
C SER A 268 -22.18 -7.31 -0.14
N LEU A 269 -21.33 -7.69 0.82
CA LEU A 269 -20.07 -7.00 1.08
C LEU A 269 -19.05 -7.27 -0.02
N ALA A 270 -18.97 -8.52 -0.50
CA ALA A 270 -18.05 -8.87 -1.58
C ALA A 270 -18.38 -8.07 -2.85
N GLU A 271 -19.67 -7.86 -3.15
CA GLU A 271 -20.12 -6.98 -4.21
C GLU A 271 -19.71 -5.53 -3.99
N LEU A 272 -19.90 -4.99 -2.78
CA LEU A 272 -19.50 -3.64 -2.44
C LEU A 272 -18.00 -3.43 -2.71
N ILE A 273 -17.15 -4.36 -2.23
CA ILE A 273 -15.70 -4.30 -2.48
C ILE A 273 -15.43 -4.41 -3.99
N HIS A 274 -16.03 -5.39 -4.67
CA HIS A 274 -15.84 -5.55 -6.11
C HIS A 274 -16.20 -4.28 -6.89
N GLU A 275 -17.31 -3.63 -6.54
CA GLU A 275 -17.75 -2.37 -7.14
C GLU A 275 -16.79 -1.22 -6.85
N MET A 276 -16.23 -1.14 -5.64
CA MET A 276 -15.22 -0.13 -5.31
C MET A 276 -14.02 -0.22 -6.26
N TYR A 277 -13.60 -1.43 -6.63
CA TYR A 277 -12.53 -1.66 -7.61
C TYR A 277 -12.98 -1.39 -9.05
N SER A 278 -14.11 -1.95 -9.48
CA SER A 278 -14.54 -1.94 -10.88
C SER A 278 -14.97 -0.56 -11.37
N LYS A 279 -15.42 0.32 -10.48
CA LYS A 279 -15.76 1.71 -10.80
C LYS A 279 -14.54 2.60 -11.05
N GLN A 280 -13.32 2.14 -10.73
CA GLN A 280 -12.13 2.94 -10.94
C GLN A 280 -11.76 3.03 -12.41
N SER A 281 -11.69 4.25 -12.92
CA SER A 281 -11.26 4.56 -14.27
C SER A 281 -10.02 5.43 -14.22
N GLU A 282 -9.29 5.52 -15.33
CA GLU A 282 -8.21 6.51 -15.44
C GLU A 282 -8.69 7.92 -15.09
N HIS A 283 -9.88 8.29 -15.55
CA HIS A 283 -10.45 9.61 -15.31
C HIS A 283 -10.65 9.88 -13.81
N THR A 284 -11.26 8.96 -13.06
CA THR A 284 -11.50 9.12 -11.61
C THR A 284 -10.19 9.19 -10.83
N LEU A 285 -9.22 8.34 -11.19
CA LEU A 285 -7.89 8.31 -10.55
C LEU A 285 -7.08 9.58 -10.83
N ARG A 286 -7.17 10.14 -12.05
CA ARG A 286 -6.55 11.44 -12.36
C ARG A 286 -7.20 12.60 -11.64
N GLU A 287 -8.53 12.58 -11.47
CA GLU A 287 -9.22 13.61 -10.68
C GLU A 287 -8.82 13.54 -9.20
N TYR A 288 -8.73 12.34 -8.65
CA TYR A 288 -8.22 12.11 -7.30
C TYR A 288 -6.83 12.70 -7.09
N ASN A 289 -5.86 12.36 -7.95
CA ASN A 289 -4.51 12.90 -7.85
C ASN A 289 -4.46 14.41 -8.12
N THR A 290 -5.29 14.93 -9.04
CA THR A 290 -5.33 16.37 -9.30
C THR A 290 -5.82 17.13 -8.07
N TYR A 291 -6.80 16.59 -7.34
CA TYR A 291 -7.30 17.15 -6.09
C TYR A 291 -6.23 17.14 -4.99
N LEU A 292 -5.46 16.05 -4.86
CA LEU A 292 -4.39 15.98 -3.85
C LEU A 292 -3.19 16.87 -4.18
N MET A 293 -2.94 17.15 -5.46
CA MET A 293 -1.76 17.88 -5.93
C MET A 293 -2.03 19.36 -6.26
N SER A 294 -3.27 19.84 -6.12
CA SER A 294 -3.63 21.24 -6.28
C SER A 294 -3.30 22.06 -5.03
N ASP A 295 -2.78 23.28 -5.21
CA ASP A 295 -2.55 24.21 -4.11
C ASP A 295 -3.89 24.77 -3.57
N ASP A 296 -3.96 25.12 -2.28
CA ASP A 296 -5.17 25.71 -1.67
C ASP A 296 -5.59 27.04 -2.30
N GLY A 297 -4.64 27.78 -2.89
CA GLY A 297 -4.89 29.01 -3.63
C GLY A 297 -5.58 28.81 -4.98
N ASP A 298 -5.61 27.59 -5.51
CA ASP A 298 -6.19 27.30 -6.83
C ASP A 298 -7.63 26.76 -6.76
N ILE A 299 -8.07 26.24 -5.60
CA ILE A 299 -9.42 25.62 -5.46
C ILE A 299 -10.48 26.59 -4.88
N ASN A 300 -10.09 27.78 -4.42
CA ASN A 300 -11.05 28.79 -3.94
C ASN A 300 -10.95 30.10 -4.74
N LYS A 301 -11.59 30.11 -5.90
CA LYS A 301 -12.24 31.30 -6.48
C LYS A 301 -13.60 30.90 -7.02
N ASN A 302 -14.54 30.65 -6.11
CA ASN A 302 -15.95 31.06 -6.15
C ASN A 302 -16.71 30.45 -4.97
#